data_AF-A0A5S4ZNZ4-F1
#
_entry.id   AF-A0A5S4ZNZ4-F1
#
_cell.length_a   1.000
_cell.length_b   1.000
_cell.length_c   1.000
_cell.angle_alpha   90.00
_cell.angle_beta   90.00
_cell.angle_gamma   90.00
#
_symmetry.space_group_name_H-M   'P 1'
#
loop_
_entity.id
_entity.type
_entity.pdbx_description
1 polymer ?
#
loop_
_entity_poly.entity_id
_entity_poly.type
_entity_poly.pdbx_seq_one_letter_code
_entity_poly.pdbx_strand_id
1 'polypeptide(L)'
;MGIKRITEPKDSSEVDDGVLVDHKRVAEQPWLAKQWAGRAEAPGCLSQRAELLVTLSLLPLKKQAVSISACFERDKLVEHLMDQDEYGALLNLLHSDLARWLPDSGEFSDLKWLLAVLLQVKKQSSGKKARVVLHTPAGTQVRESAAMLEALVEDALGAAAAAWVRCLCGPGGDHRVLEMPLALADRELAEFIFMELARDPRALALLMEDVRSWQGDAGLERQQLLVLLQRGARAAQFCHETIMAGINNFT
;
A
#
# COMPACT_ATOMS: atom_id res chain seq x y z
N MET A 1 -24.23 -6.49 66.93
CA MET A 1 -23.61 -5.66 65.88
C MET A 1 -22.67 -6.55 65.07
N GLY A 2 -23.14 -7.06 63.93
CA GLY A 2 -22.38 -7.98 63.08
C GLY A 2 -21.96 -7.27 61.79
N ILE A 3 -20.65 -7.18 61.55
CA ILE A 3 -20.07 -6.58 60.35
C ILE A 3 -20.10 -7.63 59.25
N LYS A 4 -20.99 -7.45 58.26
CA LYS A 4 -21.01 -8.24 57.01
C LYS A 4 -19.81 -7.84 56.16
N ARG A 5 -18.91 -8.81 55.89
CA ARG A 5 -17.90 -8.71 54.83
C ARG A 5 -18.61 -8.67 53.48
N ILE A 6 -18.39 -7.61 52.73
CA ILE A 6 -18.74 -7.51 51.31
C ILE A 6 -17.67 -8.29 50.56
N THR A 7 -18.05 -9.42 50.00
CA THR A 7 -17.25 -10.17 49.03
C THR A 7 -17.26 -9.42 47.70
N GLU A 8 -16.08 -9.08 47.20
CA GLU A 8 -15.85 -8.58 45.85
C GLU A 8 -16.40 -9.57 44.80
N PRO A 9 -17.05 -9.10 43.73
CA PRO A 9 -17.44 -9.97 42.64
C PRO A 9 -16.21 -10.32 41.80
N LYS A 10 -16.03 -11.64 41.68
CA LYS A 10 -15.15 -12.39 40.78
C LYS A 10 -14.93 -11.75 39.40
N ASP A 11 -13.68 -11.88 38.98
CA ASP A 11 -13.20 -11.93 37.60
C ASP A 11 -14.32 -12.13 36.56
N SER A 12 -14.57 -11.07 35.81
CA SER A 12 -15.25 -11.15 34.53
C SER A 12 -14.36 -11.94 33.58
N SER A 13 -14.65 -13.24 33.51
CA SER A 13 -14.20 -14.16 32.49
C SER A 13 -14.20 -13.49 31.11
N GLU A 14 -13.02 -13.42 30.51
CA GLU A 14 -12.86 -13.29 29.07
C GLU A 14 -13.71 -14.38 28.41
N VAL A 15 -14.85 -13.96 27.86
CA VAL A 15 -15.56 -14.78 26.89
C VAL A 15 -14.75 -14.67 25.61
N ASP A 16 -13.83 -15.62 25.44
CA ASP A 16 -13.16 -15.89 24.18
C ASP A 16 -14.21 -16.43 23.18
N ASP A 17 -15.08 -15.54 22.72
CA ASP A 17 -15.90 -15.78 21.54
C ASP A 17 -14.95 -15.74 20.35
N GLY A 18 -14.28 -16.87 20.11
CA GLY A 18 -13.55 -17.13 18.88
C GLY A 18 -14.51 -17.12 17.70
N VAL A 19 -14.86 -15.92 17.22
CA VAL A 19 -15.72 -15.74 16.06
C VAL A 19 -14.91 -16.16 14.84
N LEU A 20 -15.01 -17.44 14.47
CA LEU A 20 -14.50 -17.96 13.23
C LEU A 20 -15.12 -17.17 12.06
N VAL A 21 -14.31 -16.34 11.42
CA VAL A 21 -14.76 -15.52 10.28
C VAL A 21 -14.99 -16.43 9.08
N ASP A 22 -16.24 -16.57 8.66
CA ASP A 22 -16.58 -17.31 7.45
C ASP A 22 -16.15 -16.52 6.20
N HIS A 23 -14.96 -16.86 5.68
CA HIS A 23 -14.35 -16.22 4.52
C HIS A 23 -15.28 -16.16 3.28
N LYS A 24 -16.12 -17.19 3.07
CA LYS A 24 -17.03 -17.22 1.91
C LYS A 24 -18.13 -16.17 2.05
N ARG A 25 -18.72 -16.07 3.24
CA ARG A 25 -19.75 -15.06 3.53
C ARG A 25 -19.21 -13.64 3.44
N VAL A 26 -18.00 -13.39 3.92
CA VAL A 26 -17.35 -12.07 3.82
C VAL A 26 -17.11 -11.70 2.34
N ALA A 27 -16.66 -12.66 1.52
CA ALA A 27 -16.45 -12.42 0.09
C ALA A 27 -17.75 -12.13 -0.68
N GLU A 28 -18.87 -12.74 -0.29
CA GLU A 28 -20.17 -12.58 -0.94
C GLU A 28 -20.93 -11.32 -0.48
N GLN A 29 -20.64 -10.79 0.72
CA GLN A 29 -21.42 -9.73 1.36
C GLN A 29 -20.55 -8.49 1.65
N PRO A 30 -20.57 -7.46 0.77
CA PRO A 30 -19.72 -6.27 0.92
C PRO A 30 -19.92 -5.50 2.22
N TRP A 31 -21.14 -5.48 2.76
CA TRP A 31 -21.45 -4.83 4.04
C TRP A 31 -20.76 -5.53 5.22
N LEU A 32 -20.62 -6.86 5.15
CA LEU A 32 -19.97 -7.65 6.18
C LEU A 32 -18.46 -7.36 6.17
N ALA A 33 -17.83 -7.32 4.99
CA ALA A 33 -16.43 -6.94 4.84
C ALA A 33 -16.13 -5.55 5.43
N LYS A 34 -17.03 -4.57 5.24
CA LYS A 34 -16.91 -3.24 5.87
C LYS A 34 -17.02 -3.29 7.40
N GLN A 35 -17.92 -4.09 7.93
CA GLN A 35 -18.08 -4.24 9.38
C GLN A 35 -16.82 -4.87 10.02
N TRP A 36 -16.25 -5.88 9.37
CA TRP A 36 -14.99 -6.49 9.82
C TRP A 36 -13.80 -5.55 9.68
N ALA A 37 -13.75 -4.75 8.61
CA ALA A 37 -12.72 -3.72 8.46
C ALA A 37 -12.76 -2.71 9.62
N GLY A 38 -13.95 -2.19 9.96
CA GLY A 38 -14.09 -1.29 11.10
C GLY A 38 -13.66 -1.92 12.44
N ARG A 39 -13.83 -3.24 12.62
CA ARG A 39 -13.31 -3.96 13.79
C ARG A 39 -11.79 -4.12 13.77
N ALA A 40 -11.20 -4.37 12.60
CA ALA A 40 -9.75 -4.46 12.43
C ALA A 40 -9.06 -3.11 12.65
N GLU A 41 -9.73 -2.00 12.29
CA GLU A 41 -9.20 -0.65 12.45
C GLU A 41 -9.35 -0.10 13.89
N ALA A 42 -10.43 -0.46 14.58
CA ALA A 42 -10.70 0.00 15.94
C ALA A 42 -9.71 -0.55 17.00
N PRO A 43 -9.56 0.12 18.16
CA PRO A 43 -8.79 -0.42 19.28
C PRO A 43 -9.32 -1.78 19.74
N GLY A 44 -8.42 -2.67 20.14
CA GLY A 44 -8.75 -4.03 20.58
C GLY A 44 -7.53 -4.94 20.67
N CYS A 45 -7.77 -6.23 20.87
CA CYS A 45 -6.71 -7.23 20.95
C CYS A 45 -5.90 -7.30 19.64
N LEU A 46 -4.57 -7.18 19.73
CA LEU A 46 -3.68 -7.11 18.57
C LEU A 46 -3.77 -8.37 17.69
N SER A 47 -3.75 -9.56 18.31
CA SER A 47 -3.78 -10.84 17.58
C SER A 47 -5.08 -11.03 16.81
N GLN A 48 -6.22 -10.78 17.45
CA GLN A 48 -7.53 -10.88 16.80
C GLN A 48 -7.63 -9.92 15.62
N ARG A 49 -7.16 -8.68 15.78
CA ARG A 49 -7.14 -7.70 14.68
C ARG A 49 -6.23 -8.13 13.54
N ALA A 50 -5.06 -8.67 13.83
CA ALA A 50 -4.15 -9.21 12.83
C ALA A 50 -4.78 -10.38 12.04
N GLU A 51 -5.47 -11.30 12.71
CA GLU A 51 -6.20 -12.39 12.05
C GLU A 51 -7.31 -11.89 11.12
N LEU A 52 -8.03 -10.82 11.53
CA LEU A 52 -9.00 -10.16 10.67
C LEU A 52 -8.33 -9.51 9.46
N LEU A 53 -7.19 -8.86 9.63
CA LEU A 53 -6.44 -8.26 8.53
C LEU A 53 -5.98 -9.31 7.53
N VAL A 54 -5.42 -10.43 8.00
CA VAL A 54 -5.05 -11.57 7.13
C VAL A 54 -6.27 -12.05 6.36
N THR A 55 -7.40 -12.24 7.05
CA THR A 55 -8.67 -12.66 6.42
C THR A 55 -9.15 -11.69 5.35
N LEU A 56 -9.13 -10.39 5.64
CA LEU A 56 -9.61 -9.35 4.74
C LEU A 56 -8.66 -9.14 3.55
N SER A 57 -7.35 -9.39 3.73
CA SER A 57 -6.36 -9.33 2.66
C SER A 57 -6.58 -10.37 1.56
N LEU A 58 -7.28 -11.47 1.86
CA LEU A 58 -7.63 -12.51 0.88
C LEU A 58 -8.78 -12.10 -0.04
N LEU A 59 -9.48 -11.01 0.27
CA LEU A 59 -10.55 -10.50 -0.60
C LEU A 59 -9.95 -9.87 -1.86
N PRO A 60 -10.65 -9.94 -3.01
CA PRO A 60 -10.25 -9.20 -4.20
C PRO A 60 -10.09 -7.70 -3.88
N LEU A 61 -9.10 -7.03 -4.47
CA LEU A 61 -8.79 -5.61 -4.21
C LEU A 61 -10.01 -4.69 -4.23
N LYS A 62 -10.95 -4.88 -5.18
CA LYS A 62 -12.20 -4.09 -5.26
C LYS A 62 -13.18 -4.28 -4.09
N LYS A 63 -12.98 -5.33 -3.28
CA LYS A 63 -13.80 -5.71 -2.13
C LYS A 63 -13.09 -5.51 -0.79
N GLN A 64 -11.76 -5.31 -0.80
CA GLN A 64 -11.05 -4.97 0.44
C GLN A 64 -11.65 -3.69 1.00
N ALA A 65 -11.92 -3.61 2.29
CA ALA A 65 -12.54 -2.41 2.89
C ALA A 65 -11.63 -1.75 3.91
N VAL A 66 -10.53 -2.41 4.26
CA VAL A 66 -9.55 -1.98 5.25
C VAL A 66 -8.65 -0.89 4.66
N SER A 67 -8.37 0.12 5.47
CA SER A 67 -7.20 0.98 5.34
C SER A 67 -6.23 0.67 6.48
N ILE A 68 -5.06 0.12 6.15
CA ILE A 68 -4.07 -0.25 7.16
C ILE A 68 -3.45 0.99 7.82
N SER A 69 -3.40 2.12 7.11
CA SER A 69 -2.98 3.40 7.68
C SER A 69 -3.96 3.93 8.73
N ALA A 70 -5.26 3.57 8.65
CA ALA A 70 -6.28 3.96 9.62
C ALA A 70 -6.35 3.08 10.87
N CYS A 71 -5.59 1.99 10.92
CA CYS A 71 -5.62 1.05 12.05
C CYS A 71 -5.02 1.65 13.33
N PHE A 72 -5.71 1.47 14.46
CA PHE A 72 -5.16 1.78 15.78
C PHE A 72 -3.87 0.98 16.03
N GLU A 73 -2.80 1.65 16.50
CA GLU A 73 -1.47 1.03 16.66
C GLU A 73 -0.95 0.31 15.40
N ARG A 74 -1.15 0.93 14.22
CA ARG A 74 -0.74 0.37 12.91
C ARG A 74 0.70 -0.15 12.86
N ASP A 75 1.64 0.49 13.54
CA ASP A 75 3.04 0.04 13.58
C ASP A 75 3.17 -1.33 14.25
N LYS A 76 2.52 -1.51 15.41
CA LYS A 76 2.51 -2.79 16.13
C LYS A 76 1.81 -3.90 15.33
N LEU A 77 0.79 -3.55 14.56
CA LEU A 77 0.11 -4.51 13.67
C LEU A 77 1.01 -4.96 12.53
N VAL A 78 1.73 -4.02 11.91
CA VAL A 78 2.71 -4.35 10.87
C VAL A 78 3.80 -5.25 11.44
N GLU A 79 4.40 -4.88 12.57
CA GLU A 79 5.41 -5.70 13.26
C GLU A 79 4.87 -7.11 13.56
N HIS A 80 3.67 -7.21 14.13
CA HIS A 80 3.05 -8.50 14.46
C HIS A 80 2.82 -9.39 13.23
N LEU A 81 2.36 -8.81 12.11
CA LEU A 81 2.16 -9.55 10.86
C LEU A 81 3.50 -9.97 10.22
N MET A 82 4.53 -9.14 10.32
CA MET A 82 5.88 -9.48 9.85
C MET A 82 6.51 -10.60 10.68
N ASP A 83 6.35 -10.57 12.00
CA ASP A 83 6.82 -11.63 12.92
C ASP A 83 6.16 -12.98 12.65
N GLN A 84 4.96 -12.98 12.08
CA GLN A 84 4.23 -14.17 11.65
C GLN A 84 4.51 -14.59 10.20
N ASP A 85 5.47 -13.93 9.52
CA ASP A 85 5.79 -14.11 8.10
C ASP A 85 4.56 -13.92 7.17
N GLU A 86 3.55 -13.13 7.57
CA GLU A 86 2.33 -12.84 6.78
C GLU A 86 2.57 -11.70 5.76
N TYR A 87 3.72 -11.71 5.07
CA TYR A 87 4.11 -10.66 4.11
C TYR A 87 3.12 -10.51 2.95
N GLY A 88 2.53 -11.61 2.48
CA GLY A 88 1.55 -11.56 1.40
C GLY A 88 0.28 -10.79 1.80
N ALA A 89 -0.18 -10.96 3.04
CA ALA A 89 -1.30 -10.20 3.57
C ALA A 89 -0.96 -8.72 3.69
N LEU A 90 0.21 -8.39 4.24
CA LEU A 90 0.70 -7.02 4.35
C LEU A 90 0.79 -6.33 2.98
N LEU A 91 1.38 -6.97 1.98
CA LEU A 91 1.51 -6.41 0.63
C LEU A 91 0.15 -6.14 -0.02
N ASN A 92 -0.83 -7.05 0.16
CA ASN A 92 -2.19 -6.84 -0.33
C ASN A 92 -2.88 -5.64 0.35
N LEU A 93 -2.74 -5.52 1.67
CA LEU A 93 -3.31 -4.40 2.43
C LEU A 93 -2.66 -3.07 2.02
N LEU A 94 -1.33 -3.04 1.91
CA LEU A 94 -0.58 -1.87 1.44
C LEU A 94 -0.98 -1.48 0.01
N HIS A 95 -1.06 -2.45 -0.90
CA HIS A 95 -1.52 -2.22 -2.27
C HIS A 95 -2.92 -1.60 -2.26
N SER A 96 -3.88 -2.18 -1.55
CA SER A 96 -5.25 -1.64 -1.50
C SER A 96 -5.29 -0.21 -0.96
N ASP A 97 -4.55 0.08 0.11
CA ASP A 97 -4.53 1.40 0.73
C ASP A 97 -3.87 2.44 -0.18
N LEU A 98 -2.70 2.11 -0.74
CA LEU A 98 -1.98 2.96 -1.70
C LEU A 98 -2.80 3.20 -2.98
N ALA A 99 -3.48 2.19 -3.50
CA ALA A 99 -4.31 2.33 -4.70
C ALA A 99 -5.50 3.30 -4.48
N ARG A 100 -5.98 3.43 -3.24
CA ARG A 100 -7.13 4.28 -2.88
C ARG A 100 -6.74 5.62 -2.31
N TRP A 101 -5.50 5.80 -1.89
CA TRP A 101 -5.03 7.06 -1.36
C TRP A 101 -5.21 8.17 -2.41
N LEU A 102 -5.85 9.26 -2.00
CA LEU A 102 -6.12 10.45 -2.81
C LEU A 102 -5.65 11.69 -2.05
N PRO A 103 -5.11 12.71 -2.75
CA PRO A 103 -4.56 13.90 -2.11
C PRO A 103 -5.62 14.75 -1.37
N ASP A 104 -6.88 14.71 -1.80
CA ASP A 104 -7.96 15.52 -1.22
C ASP A 104 -8.53 14.93 0.08
N SER A 105 -8.34 13.64 0.32
CA SER A 105 -8.96 12.91 1.43
C SER A 105 -7.97 12.19 2.33
N GLY A 106 -6.78 11.85 1.81
CA GLY A 106 -5.76 11.11 2.53
C GLY A 106 -4.79 12.05 3.22
N GLU A 107 -4.37 11.69 4.44
CA GLU A 107 -3.28 12.41 5.08
C GLU A 107 -1.96 12.11 4.38
N PHE A 108 -1.12 13.12 4.25
CA PHE A 108 0.21 12.96 3.67
C PHE A 108 1.18 12.18 4.57
N SER A 109 1.02 12.32 5.89
CA SER A 109 1.67 11.48 6.90
C SER A 109 1.41 9.99 6.65
N ASP A 110 0.19 9.64 6.23
CA ASP A 110 -0.18 8.27 5.92
C ASP A 110 0.49 7.79 4.64
N LEU A 111 0.56 8.61 3.60
CA LEU A 111 1.30 8.24 2.38
C LEU A 111 2.78 8.00 2.69
N LYS A 112 3.43 8.91 3.44
CA LYS A 112 4.82 8.73 3.90
C LYS A 112 5.00 7.40 4.62
N TRP A 113 4.10 7.11 5.55
CA TRP A 113 4.12 5.89 6.34
C TRP A 113 3.92 4.64 5.46
N LEU A 114 2.92 4.62 4.57
CA LEU A 114 2.64 3.52 3.65
C LEU A 114 3.86 3.20 2.77
N LEU A 115 4.52 4.22 2.21
CA LEU A 115 5.73 4.05 1.40
C LEU A 115 6.87 3.47 2.23
N ALA A 116 7.10 3.98 3.44
CA ALA A 116 8.15 3.48 4.33
C ALA A 116 7.91 2.00 4.72
N VAL A 117 6.69 1.66 5.08
CA VAL A 117 6.30 0.28 5.42
C VAL A 117 6.44 -0.64 4.21
N LEU A 118 6.03 -0.21 3.01
CA LEU A 118 6.21 -1.01 1.79
C LEU A 118 7.69 -1.33 1.53
N LEU A 119 8.57 -0.33 1.62
CA LEU A 119 10.00 -0.53 1.43
C LEU A 119 10.61 -1.43 2.50
N GLN A 120 10.15 -1.31 3.75
CA GLN A 120 10.54 -2.20 4.84
C GLN A 120 10.09 -3.65 4.57
N VAL A 121 8.82 -3.86 4.21
CA VAL A 121 8.25 -5.19 3.91
C VAL A 121 8.98 -5.81 2.73
N LYS A 122 9.19 -5.07 1.64
CA LYS A 122 9.97 -5.51 0.47
C LYS A 122 11.37 -6.01 0.86
N LYS A 123 12.08 -5.26 1.72
CA LYS A 123 13.42 -5.64 2.16
C LYS A 123 13.40 -6.92 3.01
N GLN A 124 12.46 -7.03 3.94
CA GLN A 124 12.38 -8.15 4.88
C GLN A 124 11.79 -9.42 4.25
N SER A 125 10.97 -9.28 3.22
CA SER A 125 10.35 -10.40 2.49
C SER A 125 11.28 -11.04 1.46
N SER A 126 12.50 -10.53 1.27
CA SER A 126 13.48 -11.08 0.33
C SER A 126 13.78 -12.56 0.63
N GLY A 127 13.58 -13.43 -0.36
CA GLY A 127 13.77 -14.88 -0.22
C GLY A 127 12.66 -15.61 0.54
N LYS A 128 11.61 -14.92 0.98
CA LYS A 128 10.44 -15.50 1.63
C LYS A 128 9.41 -15.96 0.59
N LYS A 129 8.29 -16.53 1.06
CA LYS A 129 7.18 -16.97 0.20
C LYS A 129 5.87 -16.39 0.71
N ALA A 130 4.96 -16.11 -0.20
CA ALA A 130 3.59 -15.72 0.14
C ALA A 130 2.70 -16.96 0.21
N ARG A 131 1.76 -16.96 1.15
CA ARG A 131 0.66 -17.92 1.19
C ARG A 131 -0.31 -17.63 0.04
N VAL A 132 -0.63 -18.66 -0.75
CA VAL A 132 -1.55 -18.63 -1.88
C VAL A 132 -2.72 -19.54 -1.56
N VAL A 133 -3.91 -18.97 -1.54
CA VAL A 133 -5.16 -19.71 -1.34
C VAL A 133 -5.78 -19.97 -2.71
N LEU A 134 -5.78 -21.23 -3.14
CA LEU A 134 -6.38 -21.68 -4.39
C LEU A 134 -7.75 -22.31 -4.11
N HIS A 135 -8.80 -21.75 -4.68
CA HIS A 135 -10.12 -22.36 -4.66
C HIS A 135 -10.28 -23.28 -5.87
N THR A 136 -10.23 -24.59 -5.63
CA THR A 136 -10.42 -25.60 -6.67
C THR A 136 -11.77 -26.32 -6.48
N PRO A 137 -12.32 -27.00 -7.49
CA PRO A 137 -13.51 -27.85 -7.32
C PRO A 137 -13.33 -28.94 -6.25
N ALA A 138 -12.08 -29.36 -5.97
CA ALA A 138 -11.72 -30.32 -4.93
C ALA A 138 -11.61 -29.71 -3.52
N GLY A 139 -11.82 -28.39 -3.39
CA GLY A 139 -11.69 -27.65 -2.13
C GLY A 139 -10.63 -26.55 -2.18
N THR A 140 -10.46 -25.89 -1.03
CA THR A 140 -9.46 -24.83 -0.83
C THR A 140 -8.10 -25.46 -0.55
N GLN A 141 -7.09 -25.15 -1.36
CA GLN A 141 -5.71 -25.54 -1.14
C GLN A 141 -4.87 -24.32 -0.76
N VAL A 142 -4.02 -24.47 0.25
CA VAL A 142 -3.06 -23.45 0.66
C VAL A 142 -1.67 -23.88 0.19
N ARG A 143 -0.98 -23.04 -0.57
CA ARG A 143 0.39 -23.26 -1.04
C ARG A 143 1.26 -22.06 -0.72
N GLU A 144 2.58 -22.26 -0.73
CA GLU A 144 3.54 -21.17 -0.62
C GLU A 144 4.20 -20.91 -1.97
N SER A 145 4.35 -19.65 -2.36
CA SER A 145 4.95 -19.27 -3.63
C SER A 145 5.82 -18.02 -3.49
N ALA A 146 7.09 -18.13 -3.90
CA ALA A 146 8.00 -16.98 -4.02
C ALA A 146 7.58 -16.07 -5.17
N ALA A 147 7.21 -16.65 -6.33
CA ALA A 147 6.75 -15.89 -7.49
C ALA A 147 5.47 -15.08 -7.19
N MET A 148 4.58 -15.59 -6.34
CA MET A 148 3.42 -14.80 -5.90
C MET A 148 3.85 -13.63 -5.03
N LEU A 149 4.80 -13.83 -4.13
CA LEU A 149 5.31 -12.76 -3.29
C LEU A 149 5.96 -11.66 -4.13
N GLU A 150 6.76 -12.03 -5.13
CA GLU A 150 7.38 -11.09 -6.08
C GLU A 150 6.31 -10.30 -6.85
N ALA A 151 5.29 -10.98 -7.38
CA ALA A 151 4.17 -10.31 -8.06
C ALA A 151 3.42 -9.33 -7.13
N LEU A 152 3.20 -9.70 -5.87
CA LEU A 152 2.57 -8.82 -4.88
C LEU A 152 3.43 -7.60 -4.54
N VAL A 153 4.77 -7.76 -4.52
CA VAL A 153 5.69 -6.63 -4.36
C VAL A 153 5.60 -5.70 -5.56
N GLU A 154 5.64 -6.22 -6.79
CA GLU A 154 5.52 -5.42 -8.02
C GLU A 154 4.20 -4.64 -8.06
N ASP A 155 3.07 -5.30 -7.78
CA ASP A 155 1.75 -4.67 -7.74
C ASP A 155 1.69 -3.54 -6.68
N ALA A 156 2.24 -3.79 -5.48
CA ALA A 156 2.27 -2.78 -4.42
C ALA A 156 3.19 -1.60 -4.76
N LEU A 157 4.33 -1.83 -5.43
CA LEU A 157 5.22 -0.78 -5.94
C LEU A 157 4.53 0.05 -7.03
N GLY A 158 3.79 -0.57 -7.93
CA GLY A 158 3.00 0.14 -8.94
C GLY A 158 1.93 1.03 -8.30
N ALA A 159 1.22 0.53 -7.30
CA ALA A 159 0.23 1.31 -6.55
C ALA A 159 0.88 2.46 -5.76
N ALA A 160 2.05 2.23 -5.16
CA ALA A 160 2.86 3.25 -4.48
C ALA A 160 3.27 4.37 -5.43
N ALA A 161 3.79 4.03 -6.60
CA ALA A 161 4.17 5.00 -7.62
C ALA A 161 2.98 5.84 -8.08
N ALA A 162 1.84 5.20 -8.34
CA ALA A 162 0.62 5.91 -8.72
C ALA A 162 0.13 6.85 -7.59
N ALA A 163 0.20 6.42 -6.33
CA ALA A 163 -0.14 7.26 -5.18
C ALA A 163 0.79 8.47 -5.04
N TRP A 164 2.09 8.26 -5.26
CA TRP A 164 3.09 9.32 -5.24
C TRP A 164 2.84 10.35 -6.36
N VAL A 165 2.53 9.90 -7.58
CA VAL A 165 2.18 10.79 -8.70
C VAL A 165 0.87 11.53 -8.45
N ARG A 166 -0.14 10.88 -7.87
CA ARG A 166 -1.37 11.56 -7.43
C ARG A 166 -1.09 12.62 -6.36
N CYS A 167 -0.15 12.36 -5.45
CA CYS A 167 0.30 13.33 -4.47
C CYS A 167 0.91 14.55 -5.15
N LEU A 168 1.81 14.36 -6.11
CA LEU A 168 2.43 15.44 -6.90
C LEU A 168 1.38 16.33 -7.58
N CYS A 169 0.38 15.71 -8.21
CA CYS A 169 -0.69 16.41 -8.91
C CYS A 169 -1.75 17.03 -7.98
N GLY A 170 -1.70 16.71 -6.69
CA GLY A 170 -2.64 17.16 -5.67
C GLY A 170 -2.34 18.57 -5.14
N PRO A 171 -3.23 19.14 -4.30
CA PRO A 171 -3.04 20.46 -3.71
C PRO A 171 -1.75 20.53 -2.87
N GLY A 172 -0.82 21.42 -3.25
CA GLY A 172 0.48 21.57 -2.59
C GLY A 172 1.41 20.35 -2.75
N GLY A 173 1.13 19.48 -3.73
CA GLY A 173 1.89 18.28 -4.02
C GLY A 173 3.31 18.55 -4.50
N ASP A 174 3.46 19.60 -5.29
CA ASP A 174 4.70 20.15 -5.82
C ASP A 174 5.80 20.28 -4.74
N HIS A 175 5.48 20.90 -3.61
CA HIS A 175 6.47 21.10 -2.55
C HIS A 175 6.66 19.88 -1.64
N ARG A 176 5.66 19.01 -1.55
CA ARG A 176 5.62 17.93 -0.55
C ARG A 176 6.28 16.64 -1.01
N VAL A 177 6.28 16.35 -2.31
CA VAL A 177 6.86 15.09 -2.80
C VAL A 177 8.35 14.93 -2.49
N LEU A 178 9.08 16.04 -2.38
CA LEU A 178 10.50 16.06 -1.99
C LEU A 178 10.70 15.66 -0.52
N GLU A 179 9.66 15.75 0.32
CA GLU A 179 9.71 15.27 1.70
C GLU A 179 9.62 13.73 1.81
N MET A 180 9.52 13.02 0.68
CA MET A 180 9.55 11.55 0.60
C MET A 180 10.81 11.05 -0.13
N PRO A 181 12.03 11.40 0.33
CA PRO A 181 13.26 11.08 -0.39
C PRO A 181 13.46 9.56 -0.54
N LEU A 182 12.92 8.77 0.40
CA LEU A 182 12.97 7.31 0.36
C LEU A 182 12.31 6.72 -0.90
N ALA A 183 11.30 7.40 -1.46
CA ALA A 183 10.59 6.93 -2.65
C ALA A 183 11.48 6.90 -3.90
N LEU A 184 12.41 7.87 -4.01
CA LEU A 184 13.36 7.96 -5.11
C LEU A 184 14.70 7.28 -4.80
N ALA A 185 14.98 6.99 -3.52
CA ALA A 185 16.18 6.27 -3.11
C ALA A 185 16.10 4.75 -3.38
N ASP A 186 14.90 4.15 -3.32
CA ASP A 186 14.69 2.77 -3.75
C ASP A 186 14.61 2.70 -5.28
N ARG A 187 15.51 1.94 -5.90
CA ARG A 187 15.65 1.86 -7.36
C ARG A 187 14.38 1.39 -8.06
N GLU A 188 13.72 0.36 -7.56
CA GLU A 188 12.56 -0.23 -8.23
C GLU A 188 11.34 0.67 -8.07
N LEU A 189 11.11 1.23 -6.88
CA LEU A 189 10.04 2.22 -6.69
C LEU A 189 10.26 3.46 -7.56
N ALA A 190 11.50 3.94 -7.65
CA ALA A 190 11.84 5.05 -8.55
C ALA A 190 11.54 4.70 -10.02
N GLU A 191 11.88 3.50 -10.48
CA GLU A 191 11.54 3.01 -11.82
C GLU A 191 10.01 3.04 -12.07
N PHE A 192 9.19 2.55 -11.13
CA PHE A 192 7.73 2.63 -11.23
C PHE A 192 7.22 4.08 -11.24
N ILE A 193 7.77 4.97 -10.41
CA ILE A 193 7.43 6.40 -10.40
C ILE A 193 7.73 7.03 -11.76
N PHE A 194 8.90 6.77 -12.33
CA PHE A 194 9.25 7.31 -13.65
C PHE A 194 8.37 6.76 -14.77
N MET A 195 7.94 5.48 -14.69
CA MET A 195 6.96 4.93 -15.62
C MET A 195 5.60 5.64 -15.53
N GLU A 196 5.12 5.92 -14.31
CA GLU A 196 3.87 6.67 -14.12
C GLU A 196 3.99 8.13 -14.56
N LEU A 197 5.11 8.81 -14.26
CA LEU A 197 5.37 10.16 -14.75
C LEU A 197 5.46 10.24 -16.29
N ALA A 198 6.02 9.21 -16.94
CA ALA A 198 6.07 9.16 -18.40
C ALA A 198 4.66 9.04 -19.02
N ARG A 199 3.68 8.51 -18.27
CA ARG A 199 2.27 8.42 -18.67
C ARG A 199 1.48 9.69 -18.37
N ASP A 200 1.96 10.52 -17.45
CA ASP A 200 1.35 11.81 -17.08
C ASP A 200 2.34 12.98 -17.32
N PRO A 201 2.34 13.57 -18.53
CA PRO A 201 3.22 14.70 -18.86
C PRO A 201 3.05 15.92 -17.94
N ARG A 202 1.87 16.10 -17.35
CA ARG A 202 1.62 17.22 -16.42
C ARG A 202 2.34 16.96 -15.10
N ALA A 203 2.22 15.75 -14.55
CA ALA A 203 2.97 15.37 -13.35
C ALA A 203 4.48 15.53 -13.56
N LEU A 204 5.00 15.10 -14.71
CA LEU A 204 6.42 15.28 -15.04
C LEU A 204 6.83 16.76 -15.07
N ALA A 205 6.01 17.63 -15.65
CA ALA A 205 6.27 19.06 -15.69
C ALA A 205 6.32 19.66 -14.28
N LEU A 206 5.38 19.31 -13.40
CA LEU A 206 5.35 19.76 -12.00
C LEU A 206 6.63 19.36 -11.27
N LEU A 207 7.03 18.08 -11.36
CA LEU A 207 8.27 17.61 -10.74
C LEU A 207 9.48 18.41 -11.23
N MET A 208 9.53 18.73 -12.52
CA MET A 208 10.63 19.51 -13.09
C MET A 208 10.64 20.97 -12.61
N GLU A 209 9.49 21.55 -12.32
CA GLU A 209 9.39 22.90 -11.73
C GLU A 209 9.96 22.92 -10.30
N ASP A 210 9.61 21.93 -9.48
CA ASP A 210 10.13 21.85 -8.11
C ASP A 210 11.63 21.55 -8.05
N VAL A 211 12.12 20.60 -8.84
CA VAL A 211 13.55 20.24 -8.86
C VAL A 211 14.43 21.41 -9.33
N ARG A 212 13.91 22.31 -10.18
CA ARG A 212 14.63 23.53 -10.58
C ARG A 212 14.85 24.50 -9.42
N SER A 213 13.94 24.51 -8.44
CA SER A 213 14.04 25.38 -7.26
C SER A 213 14.99 24.85 -6.18
N TRP A 214 15.33 23.56 -6.22
CA TRP A 214 16.05 22.81 -5.17
C TRP A 214 17.39 22.20 -5.63
N GLN A 215 18.17 22.90 -6.45
CA GLN A 215 19.46 22.40 -7.00
C GLN A 215 20.54 22.04 -5.94
N GLY A 216 20.26 22.18 -4.63
CA GLY A 216 21.16 21.81 -3.55
C GLY A 216 21.01 20.40 -2.97
N ASP A 217 19.83 19.76 -3.03
CA ASP A 217 19.48 18.66 -2.09
C ASP A 217 18.79 17.42 -2.68
N ALA A 218 18.63 17.32 -4.00
CA ALA A 218 17.83 16.24 -4.64
C ALA A 218 18.42 14.82 -4.55
N GLY A 219 19.49 14.58 -3.78
CA GLY A 219 20.11 13.25 -3.57
C GLY A 219 20.68 12.56 -4.82
N LEU A 220 20.48 13.15 -6.00
CA LEU A 220 20.95 12.68 -7.30
C LEU A 220 22.09 13.57 -7.77
N GLU A 221 23.19 12.94 -8.20
CA GLU A 221 24.27 13.69 -8.84
C GLU A 221 23.76 14.35 -10.13
N ARG A 222 24.27 15.54 -10.44
CA ARG A 222 23.85 16.36 -11.60
C ARG A 222 23.84 15.58 -12.92
N GLN A 223 24.78 14.65 -13.10
CA GLN A 223 24.84 13.78 -14.28
C GLN A 223 23.68 12.79 -14.33
N GLN A 224 23.30 12.19 -13.21
CA GLN A 224 22.16 11.27 -13.13
C GLN A 224 20.85 11.99 -13.43
N LEU A 225 20.68 13.20 -12.89
CA LEU A 225 19.55 14.06 -13.20
C LEU A 225 19.48 14.42 -14.70
N LEU A 226 20.62 14.78 -15.31
CA LEU A 226 20.71 15.06 -16.74
C LEU A 226 20.32 13.84 -17.60
N VAL A 227 20.78 12.65 -17.25
CA VAL A 227 20.43 11.41 -17.96
C VAL A 227 18.93 11.12 -17.86
N LEU A 228 18.34 11.31 -16.68
CA LEU A 228 16.90 11.15 -16.48
C LEU A 228 16.10 12.16 -17.30
N LEU A 229 16.48 13.43 -17.28
CA LEU A 229 15.84 14.48 -18.07
C LEU A 229 15.94 14.19 -19.58
N GLN A 230 17.08 13.72 -20.06
CA GLN A 230 17.26 13.33 -21.46
C GLN A 230 16.39 12.13 -21.85
N ARG A 231 16.24 11.14 -20.97
CA ARG A 231 15.34 10.00 -21.19
C ARG A 231 13.89 10.45 -21.25
N GLY A 232 13.45 11.29 -20.30
CA GLY A 232 12.11 11.87 -20.29
C GLY A 232 11.80 12.68 -21.55
N ALA A 233 12.73 13.54 -21.98
CA ALA A 233 12.59 14.31 -23.22
C ALA A 233 12.45 13.41 -24.46
N ARG A 234 13.24 12.34 -24.57
CA ARG A 234 13.14 11.37 -25.67
C ARG A 234 11.82 10.61 -25.65
N ALA A 235 11.34 10.20 -24.48
CA ALA A 235 10.06 9.51 -24.33
C ALA A 235 8.90 10.43 -24.76
N ALA A 236 8.90 11.69 -24.31
CA ALA A 236 7.91 12.68 -24.72
C ALA A 236 7.94 12.95 -26.23
N GLN A 237 9.14 13.06 -26.81
CA GLN A 237 9.31 13.22 -28.25
C GLN A 237 8.75 12.02 -29.03
N PHE A 238 9.06 10.79 -28.60
CA PHE A 238 8.51 9.58 -29.22
C PHE A 238 6.98 9.53 -29.18
N CYS A 239 6.38 9.87 -28.02
CA CYS A 239 4.93 9.96 -27.89
C CYS A 239 4.33 10.99 -28.86
N HIS A 240 4.95 12.17 -28.96
CA HIS A 240 4.53 13.22 -29.89
C HIS A 240 4.60 12.75 -31.36
N GLU A 241 5.73 12.18 -31.77
CA GLU A 241 5.94 11.65 -33.12
C GLU A 241 4.92 10.55 -33.46
N THR A 242 4.64 9.65 -32.52
CA THR A 242 3.66 8.57 -32.70
C THR A 242 2.24 9.12 -32.87
N ILE A 243 1.84 10.12 -32.07
CA ILE A 243 0.53 10.78 -32.19
C ILE A 243 0.42 11.49 -33.54
N MET A 244 1.44 12.24 -33.94
CA MET A 244 1.45 12.97 -35.22
C MET A 244 1.42 12.02 -36.42
N ALA A 245 2.16 10.90 -36.36
CA ALA A 245 2.12 9.86 -37.37
C ALA A 245 0.71 9.23 -37.47
N GLY A 246 0.07 8.98 -36.33
CA GLY A 246 -1.32 8.53 -36.28
C GLY A 246 -2.27 9.50 -36.98
N ILE A 247 -2.22 10.79 -36.64
CA ILE A 247 -3.07 11.84 -37.23
C ILE A 247 -2.87 11.94 -38.74
N ASN A 248 -1.63 11.94 -39.21
CA ASN A 248 -1.30 12.07 -40.63
C ASN A 248 -1.73 10.86 -41.47
N ASN A 249 -1.94 9.69 -40.86
CA ASN A 249 -2.44 8.50 -41.54
C ASN A 249 -3.99 8.48 -41.69
N PHE A 250 -4.70 9.39 -41.04
CA PHE A 250 -6.16 9.51 -41.12
C PHE A 250 -6.65 10.69 -42.00
N THR A 251 -5.73 11.48 -42.56
CA THR A 251 -5.98 12.53 -43.56
C THR A 251 -5.54 12.08 -44.94
#